data_AF-A0A3N4K345-F1
#
_entry.id   AF-A0A3N4K345-F1
#
_cell.length_a   1.000
_cell.length_b   1.000
_cell.length_c   1.000
_cell.angle_alpha   90.00
_cell.angle_beta   90.00
_cell.angle_gamma   90.00
#
_symmetry.space_group_name_H-M   'P 1'
#
loop_
_entity.id
_entity.type
_entity.pdbx_description
1 polymer ?
#
loop_
_entity_poly.entity_id
_entity_poly.type
_entity_poly.pdbx_seq_one_letter_code
_entity_poly.pdbx_strand_id
1 'polypeptide(L)'
;ALFLVLFHLSCPHHYNDCIETFGHGQSWLSCVFNGTCLHINRQWYKILQWNHALLAPVQLTYYCQKIQEKDEISGLIWVFVDGMYKQIYHPRPETEDQEIIWSGHKHMHSIQFLITTIPDGMISCTVG
;
A
#
# COMPACT_ATOMS: atom_id res chain seq x y z
N ALA A 1 11.13 -18.72 8.30
CA ALA A 1 11.32 -17.93 7.07
C ALA A 1 10.11 -17.03 6.78
N LEU A 2 8.94 -17.56 6.40
CA LEU A 2 7.75 -16.75 6.10
C LEU A 2 7.29 -15.84 7.26
N PHE A 3 7.32 -16.33 8.50
CA PHE A 3 6.96 -15.54 9.68
C PHE A 3 7.82 -14.27 9.84
N LEU A 4 9.11 -14.33 9.49
CA LEU A 4 9.99 -13.16 9.50
C LEU A 4 9.55 -12.10 8.48
N VAL A 5 9.17 -12.54 7.27
CA VAL A 5 8.66 -11.63 6.23
C VAL A 5 7.36 -10.97 6.68
N LEU A 6 6.40 -11.76 7.19
CA LEU A 6 5.12 -11.24 7.68
C LEU A 6 5.30 -10.27 8.84
N PHE A 7 6.18 -10.60 9.79
CA PHE A 7 6.49 -9.75 10.94
C PHE A 7 7.15 -8.44 10.51
N HIS A 8 8.15 -8.50 9.61
CA HIS A 8 8.84 -7.30 9.15
C HIS A 8 7.96 -6.39 8.28
N LEU A 9 6.98 -6.94 7.56
CA LEU A 9 6.08 -6.18 6.69
C LEU A 9 4.77 -5.72 7.37
N SER A 10 4.40 -6.25 8.54
CA SER A 10 3.11 -5.94 9.16
C SER A 10 3.02 -4.54 9.79
N CYS A 11 4.15 -3.91 10.09
CA CYS A 11 4.25 -2.58 10.70
C CYS A 11 5.66 -2.02 10.37
N PRO A 12 5.93 -0.71 10.47
CA PRO A 12 7.30 -0.20 10.44
C PRO A 12 8.07 -0.62 11.70
N HIS A 13 8.38 -1.91 11.80
CA HIS A 13 9.24 -2.45 12.85
C HIS A 13 10.69 -2.06 12.59
N HIS A 14 11.38 -1.63 13.64
CA HIS A 14 12.81 -1.41 13.54
C HIS A 14 13.51 -2.77 13.37
N TYR A 15 14.65 -2.80 12.69
CA TYR A 15 15.39 -4.06 12.50
C TYR A 15 15.81 -4.69 13.84
N ASN A 16 15.96 -3.86 14.88
CA ASN A 16 16.22 -4.31 16.25
C ASN A 16 15.08 -5.16 16.80
N ASP A 17 13.83 -4.84 16.48
CA ASP A 17 12.66 -5.59 16.93
C ASP A 17 12.69 -7.00 16.32
N CYS A 18 13.17 -7.13 15.08
CA CYS A 18 13.39 -8.43 14.45
C CYS A 18 14.54 -9.20 15.12
N ILE A 19 15.62 -8.53 15.53
CA ILE A 19 16.72 -9.18 16.26
C ILE A 19 16.22 -9.71 17.61
N GLU A 20 15.45 -8.90 18.34
CA GLU A 20 14.88 -9.28 19.63
C GLU A 20 13.89 -10.43 19.50
N THR A 21 12.98 -10.37 18.52
CA THR A 21 11.92 -11.37 18.33
C THR A 21 12.47 -12.71 17.83
N PHE A 22 13.45 -12.69 16.94
CA PHE A 22 13.95 -13.91 16.27
C PHE A 22 15.30 -14.40 16.80
N GLY A 23 15.98 -13.64 17.65
CA GLY A 23 17.24 -14.04 18.31
C GLY A 23 18.42 -14.27 17.35
N HIS A 24 18.36 -13.71 16.15
CA HIS A 24 19.39 -13.89 15.13
C HIS A 24 20.07 -12.58 14.75
N GLY A 25 21.33 -12.66 14.32
CA GLY A 25 22.09 -11.50 13.85
C GLY A 25 21.46 -10.86 12.62
N GLN A 26 21.66 -9.54 12.47
CA GLN A 26 21.09 -8.73 11.40
C GLN A 26 21.35 -9.31 10.00
N SER A 27 22.59 -9.75 9.73
CA SER A 27 22.97 -10.31 8.43
C SER A 27 22.20 -11.58 8.09
N TRP A 28 21.95 -12.43 9.10
CA TRP A 28 21.19 -13.67 8.91
C TRP A 28 19.72 -13.36 8.63
N LEU A 29 19.12 -12.45 9.42
CA LEU A 29 17.74 -12.02 9.23
C LEU A 29 17.53 -11.40 7.86
N SER A 30 18.46 -10.55 7.41
CA SER A 30 18.44 -9.96 6.07
C SER A 30 18.53 -11.02 4.97
N CYS A 31 19.41 -12.01 5.13
CA CYS A 31 19.54 -13.11 4.17
C CYS A 31 18.24 -13.91 4.06
N VAL A 32 17.64 -14.29 5.20
CA VAL A 32 16.38 -15.05 5.23
C VAL A 32 15.22 -14.22 4.69
N PHE A 33 15.10 -12.95 5.07
CA PHE A 33 14.06 -12.05 4.58
C PHE A 33 14.14 -11.92 3.06
N ASN A 34 15.29 -11.49 2.53
CA ASN A 34 15.47 -11.28 1.10
C ASN A 34 15.33 -12.57 0.28
N GLY A 35 15.89 -13.68 0.78
CA GLY A 35 15.75 -14.99 0.15
C GLY A 35 14.29 -15.46 0.08
N THR A 36 13.53 -15.22 1.16
CA THR A 36 12.10 -15.56 1.21
C THR A 36 11.27 -14.66 0.28
N CYS A 37 11.52 -13.35 0.27
CA CYS A 37 10.88 -12.41 -0.65
C CYS A 37 11.16 -12.78 -2.11
N LEU A 38 12.41 -13.14 -2.44
CA LEU A 38 12.78 -13.57 -3.79
C LEU A 38 12.08 -14.88 -4.18
N HIS A 39 11.97 -15.83 -3.25
CA HIS A 39 11.23 -17.07 -3.48
C HIS A 39 9.74 -16.81 -3.74
N ILE A 40 9.11 -15.97 -2.91
CA ILE A 40 7.71 -15.56 -3.07
C ILE A 40 7.49 -14.90 -4.43
N ASN A 41 8.35 -13.94 -4.79
CA ASN A 41 8.26 -13.28 -6.07
C ASN A 41 8.41 -14.28 -7.22
N ARG A 42 9.42 -15.16 -7.21
CA ARG A 42 9.62 -16.14 -8.29
C ARG A 42 8.43 -17.08 -8.50
N GLN A 43 7.76 -17.50 -7.42
CA GLN A 43 6.63 -18.42 -7.51
C GLN A 43 5.31 -17.72 -7.88
N TRP A 44 5.08 -16.51 -7.37
CA TRP A 44 3.77 -15.84 -7.46
C TRP A 44 3.82 -14.45 -8.09
N TYR A 45 4.88 -14.06 -8.82
CA TYR A 45 5.00 -12.72 -9.42
C TYR A 45 3.77 -12.31 -10.22
N LYS A 46 3.14 -13.25 -10.95
CA LYS A 46 1.95 -12.97 -11.76
C LYS A 46 0.74 -12.53 -10.93
N ILE A 47 0.62 -13.02 -9.71
CA ILE A 47 -0.47 -12.69 -8.77
C ILE A 47 -0.11 -11.43 -7.98
N LEU A 48 1.17 -11.22 -7.71
CA LEU A 48 1.69 -10.05 -7.02
C LEU A 48 1.73 -8.79 -7.91
N GLN A 49 1.70 -8.96 -9.23
CA GLN A 49 1.60 -7.86 -10.17
C GLN A 49 0.20 -7.25 -10.15
N TRP A 50 0.15 -5.93 -10.33
CA TRP A 50 -1.11 -5.22 -10.49
C TRP A 50 -1.91 -5.80 -11.66
N ASN A 51 -3.13 -6.26 -11.36
CA ASN A 51 -4.01 -6.79 -12.39
C ASN A 51 -4.70 -5.63 -13.12
N HIS A 52 -4.12 -5.22 -14.25
CA HIS A 52 -4.69 -4.18 -15.10
C HIS A 52 -6.12 -4.47 -15.57
N ALA A 53 -6.54 -5.75 -15.60
CA ALA A 53 -7.90 -6.11 -15.98
C ALA A 53 -8.96 -5.57 -15.00
N LEU A 54 -8.58 -5.27 -13.75
CA LEU A 54 -9.48 -4.68 -12.75
C LEU A 54 -9.95 -3.27 -13.14
N LEU A 55 -9.15 -2.53 -13.91
CA LEU A 55 -9.51 -1.20 -14.43
C LEU A 55 -9.84 -1.25 -15.93
N ALA A 56 -10.12 -2.43 -16.47
CA ALA A 56 -10.60 -2.55 -17.84
C ALA A 56 -11.97 -1.86 -17.98
N PRO A 57 -12.30 -1.22 -19.12
CA PRO A 57 -13.56 -0.52 -19.31
C PRO A 57 -14.79 -1.34 -18.92
N VAL A 58 -14.80 -2.64 -19.26
CA VAL A 58 -15.88 -3.57 -18.91
C VAL A 58 -16.07 -3.72 -17.40
N GLN A 59 -14.98 -3.76 -16.62
CA GLN A 59 -15.04 -3.88 -15.16
C GLN A 59 -15.50 -2.56 -14.53
N LEU A 60 -15.02 -1.42 -15.03
CA LEU A 60 -15.47 -0.11 -14.56
C LEU A 60 -16.97 0.08 -14.76
N THR A 61 -17.51 -0.32 -15.93
CA THR A 61 -18.97 -0.31 -16.16
C THR A 61 -19.70 -1.23 -15.19
N TYR A 62 -19.18 -2.43 -14.94
CA TYR A 62 -19.76 -3.35 -13.95
C TYR A 62 -19.76 -2.75 -12.54
N TYR A 63 -18.68 -2.09 -12.13
CA TYR A 63 -18.58 -1.42 -10.83
C TYR A 63 -19.57 -0.27 -10.70
N CYS A 64 -19.69 0.59 -11.70
CA CYS A 64 -20.70 1.64 -11.74
C CYS A 64 -22.12 1.08 -11.56
N GLN A 65 -22.46 -0.01 -12.28
CA GLN A 65 -23.76 -0.65 -12.16
C GLN A 65 -24.01 -1.17 -10.75
N LYS A 66 -23.01 -1.83 -10.13
CA LYS A 66 -23.14 -2.38 -8.77
C LYS A 66 -23.25 -1.32 -7.68
N ILE A 67 -22.65 -0.16 -7.89
CA ILE A 67 -22.78 0.99 -6.98
C ILE A 67 -24.13 1.68 -7.19
N GLN A 68 -24.59 1.81 -8.44
CA GLN A 68 -25.93 2.32 -8.77
C GLN A 68 -27.06 1.46 -8.18
N GLU A 69 -26.89 0.14 -8.15
CA GLU A 69 -27.80 -0.79 -7.45
C GLU A 69 -27.91 -0.50 -5.94
N LYS A 70 -26.97 0.25 -5.34
CA LYS A 70 -26.93 0.65 -3.93
C LYS A 70 -27.24 2.14 -3.73
N ASP A 71 -28.17 2.68 -4.51
CA ASP A 71 -28.70 4.05 -4.41
C ASP A 71 -27.74 5.17 -4.89
N GLU A 72 -26.71 4.84 -5.68
CA GLU A 72 -25.92 5.85 -6.36
C GLU A 72 -26.65 6.36 -7.61
N ILE A 73 -26.73 7.68 -7.79
CA ILE A 73 -27.66 8.30 -8.75
C ILE A 73 -27.01 8.56 -10.12
N SER A 74 -25.71 8.84 -10.17
CA SER A 74 -25.03 9.26 -11.41
C SER A 74 -24.79 8.11 -12.38
N GLY A 75 -24.62 6.88 -11.88
CA GLY A 75 -24.16 5.74 -12.68
C GLY A 75 -22.72 5.90 -13.20
N LEU A 76 -21.97 6.88 -12.68
CA LEU A 76 -20.61 7.21 -13.10
C LEU A 76 -19.57 6.91 -12.03
N ILE A 77 -20.00 6.62 -10.80
CA ILE A 77 -19.13 6.30 -9.68
C ILE A 77 -18.79 4.81 -9.73
N TRP A 78 -17.54 4.49 -10.03
CA TRP A 78 -17.02 3.12 -10.00
C TRP A 78 -16.30 2.78 -8.69
N VAL A 79 -15.93 3.79 -7.89
CA VAL A 79 -15.25 3.56 -6.62
C VAL A 79 -15.31 4.75 -5.67
N PHE A 80 -15.13 4.46 -4.38
CA PHE A 80 -14.93 5.46 -3.33
C PHE A 80 -13.47 5.45 -2.89
N VAL A 81 -12.89 6.64 -2.85
CA VAL A 81 -11.50 6.84 -2.45
C VAL A 81 -11.47 7.28 -1.00
N ASP A 82 -10.68 6.58 -0.19
CA ASP A 82 -10.37 6.97 1.18
C ASP A 82 -8.94 7.52 1.26
N GLY A 83 -8.78 8.65 1.94
CA GLY A 83 -7.51 9.35 2.06
C GLY A 83 -6.81 8.99 3.35
N MET A 84 -5.74 8.22 3.27
CA MET A 84 -4.85 7.92 4.39
C MET A 84 -3.62 8.82 4.35
N TYR A 85 -3.24 9.39 5.50
CA TYR A 85 -2.02 10.19 5.62
C TYR A 85 -0.96 9.39 6.36
N LYS A 86 0.22 9.23 5.75
CA LYS A 86 1.39 8.66 6.42
C LYS A 86 2.36 9.76 6.78
N GLN A 87 2.54 9.98 8.08
CA GLN A 87 3.51 10.94 8.57
C GLN A 87 4.92 10.55 8.13
N ILE A 88 5.70 11.55 7.72
CA ILE A 88 7.11 11.41 7.44
C ILE A 88 7.93 12.36 8.31
N TYR A 89 9.23 12.08 8.40
CA TYR A 89 10.15 13.00 9.03
C TYR A 89 10.25 14.28 8.19
N HIS A 90 10.46 15.43 8.84
CA HIS A 90 10.64 16.73 8.19
C HIS A 90 11.72 16.60 7.10
N PRO A 91 11.35 16.68 5.80
CA PRO A 91 12.33 16.53 4.74
C PRO A 91 13.35 17.67 4.81
N ARG A 92 14.56 17.47 4.27
CA ARG A 92 15.51 18.57 4.15
C ARG A 92 15.14 19.44 2.94
N PRO A 93 15.30 20.78 3.01
CA PRO A 93 14.98 21.68 1.89
C PRO A 93 15.74 21.36 0.60
N GLU A 94 16.88 20.69 0.71
CA GLU A 94 17.74 20.27 -0.39
C GLU A 94 17.18 19.07 -1.16
N THR A 95 16.28 18.29 -0.56
CA THR A 95 15.80 17.02 -1.10
C THR A 95 14.40 17.13 -1.67
N GLU A 96 13.49 17.84 -1.00
CA GLU A 96 12.09 17.95 -1.39
C GLU A 96 11.51 19.31 -0.99
N ASP A 97 10.51 19.76 -1.76
CA ASP A 97 9.75 20.96 -1.46
C ASP A 97 8.84 20.71 -0.24
N GLN A 98 9.08 21.47 0.82
CA GLN A 98 8.40 21.34 2.11
C GLN A 98 6.91 21.65 2.01
N GLU A 99 6.55 22.60 1.15
CA GLU A 99 5.16 23.04 1.00
C GLU A 99 4.29 21.95 0.37
N ILE A 100 4.87 21.13 -0.50
CA ILE A 100 4.17 20.03 -1.18
C ILE A 100 3.81 18.92 -0.20
N ILE A 101 4.69 18.62 0.76
CA ILE A 101 4.51 17.49 1.68
C ILE A 101 3.84 17.92 3.00
N TRP A 102 3.77 19.22 3.27
CA TRP A 102 3.08 19.74 4.44
C TRP A 102 1.56 19.66 4.27
N SER A 103 0.91 18.82 5.07
CA SER A 103 -0.54 18.80 5.14
C SER A 103 -1.03 19.86 6.11
N GLY A 104 -1.61 20.94 5.57
CA GLY A 104 -2.26 21.97 6.39
C GLY A 104 -3.42 21.42 7.23
N HIS A 105 -4.14 20.42 6.72
CA HIS A 105 -5.26 19.79 7.44
C HIS A 105 -4.81 18.91 8.62
N LYS A 106 -3.68 18.22 8.47
CA LYS A 106 -3.13 17.34 9.53
C LYS A 106 -2.04 18.01 10.37
N HIS A 107 -1.63 19.23 10.02
CA HIS A 107 -0.54 19.99 10.64
C HIS A 107 0.77 19.18 10.77
N MET A 108 1.10 18.41 9.73
CA MET A 108 2.30 17.57 9.71
C MET A 108 2.81 17.35 8.28
N HIS A 109 4.11 17.02 8.14
CA HIS A 109 4.64 16.49 6.89
C HIS A 109 4.14 15.06 6.70
N SER A 110 3.39 14.82 5.62
CA SER A 110 2.76 13.53 5.37
C SER A 110 2.56 13.27 3.89
N ILE A 111 2.72 12.01 3.49
CA ILE A 111 2.34 11.55 2.15
C ILE A 111 0.89 11.10 2.20
N GLN A 112 0.07 11.57 1.26
CA GLN A 112 -1.32 11.14 1.12
C GLN A 112 -1.38 9.89 0.23
N PHE A 113 -1.89 8.81 0.80
CA PHE A 113 -2.21 7.58 0.09
C PHE A 113 -3.72 7.57 -0.15
N LEU A 114 -4.10 7.49 -1.41
CA LEU A 114 -5.49 7.32 -1.81
C LEU A 114 -5.75 5.82 -1.94
N ILE A 115 -6.50 5.30 -0.99
CA ILE A 115 -6.90 3.90 -0.94
C ILE A 115 -8.27 3.77 -1.58
N THR A 116 -8.38 2.86 -2.51
CA THR A 116 -9.54 2.68 -3.35
C THR A 116 -10.00 1.24 -3.16
N THR A 117 -11.15 1.05 -2.51
CA THR A 117 -11.74 -0.29 -2.34
C THR A 117 -12.62 -0.57 -3.54
N ILE A 118 -12.11 -1.39 -4.45
CA ILE A 118 -12.84 -1.79 -5.65
C ILE A 118 -14.01 -2.71 -5.22
N PRO A 119 -15.16 -2.70 -5.93
CA PRO A 119 -16.32 -3.52 -5.54
C PRO A 119 -16.07 -5.03 -5.45
N ASP A 120 -14.98 -5.54 -6.02
CA ASP A 120 -14.52 -6.92 -5.91
C ASP A 120 -13.80 -7.22 -4.57
N GLY A 121 -13.63 -6.21 -3.71
CA GLY A 121 -12.96 -6.29 -2.42
C GLY A 121 -11.43 -6.09 -2.50
N MET A 122 -10.89 -5.81 -3.70
CA MET A 122 -9.47 -5.50 -3.83
C MET A 122 -9.18 -4.06 -3.42
N ILE A 123 -8.07 -3.89 -2.70
CA ILE A 123 -7.58 -2.58 -2.26
C ILE A 123 -6.51 -2.13 -3.25
N SER A 124 -6.76 -1.03 -3.95
CA SER A 124 -5.77 -0.33 -4.75
C SER A 124 -5.27 0.90 -4.00
N CYS A 125 -3.97 1.17 -4.08
CA CYS A 125 -3.36 2.32 -3.43
C CYS A 125 -2.62 3.15 -4.47
N THR A 126 -2.99 4.42 -4.59
CA THR A 126 -2.28 5.40 -5.41
C THR A 126 -1.65 6.45 -4.50
N VAL A 127 -0.41 6.84 -4.78
CA VAL A 127 0.24 7.96 -4.10
C VAL A 127 -0.31 9.24 -4.72
N GLY A 128 -0.88 10.11 -3.89
CA GLY A 128 -1.43 11.41 -4.27
C GLY A 128 -0.43 12.54 -4.01
#